data_AF-A0A7W5KDU2-F1
#
_entry.id   AF-A0A7W5KDU2-F1
#
_cell.length_a   1.000
_cell.length_b   1.000
_cell.length_c   1.000
_cell.angle_alpha   90.00
_cell.angle_beta   90.00
_cell.angle_gamma   90.00
#
_symmetry.space_group_name_H-M   'P 1'
#
loop_
_entity.id
_entity.type
_entity.pdbx_description
1 polymer ?
#
loop_
_entity_poly.entity_id
_entity_poly.type
_entity_poly.pdbx_seq_one_letter_code
_entity_poly.pdbx_strand_id
1 'polypeptide(L)'
;MTRVVANDVAEGGADLAELAVEYRTLAFKIMERSNVAAAHLVLAAATLAPECEQEREVADYFGELVAAFAAQLAAIHRRRRLQHLRQEEQLDGAR
;
A
#
# COMPACT_ATOMS: atom_id res chain seq x y z
N MET A 1 38.17 5.08 -10.90
CA MET A 1 37.50 3.89 -10.31
C MET A 1 36.61 4.37 -9.18
N THR A 2 35.36 4.66 -9.51
CA THR A 2 34.39 5.26 -8.60
C THR A 2 33.62 4.13 -7.90
N ARG A 3 33.80 4.01 -6.60
CA ARG A 3 33.08 3.06 -5.74
C ARG A 3 31.64 3.55 -5.64
N VAL A 4 30.76 3.01 -6.49
CA VAL A 4 29.32 3.26 -6.42
C VAL A 4 28.79 2.68 -5.11
N VAL A 5 27.93 3.47 -4.47
CA VAL A 5 27.34 3.34 -3.15
C VAL A 5 26.58 2.01 -3.05
N ALA A 6 27.12 1.04 -2.31
CA ALA A 6 26.46 -0.22 -1.99
C ALA A 6 25.65 -0.15 -0.68
N ASN A 7 25.66 0.99 0.03
CA ASN A 7 25.01 1.13 1.34
C ASN A 7 23.53 1.54 1.25
N ASP A 8 23.11 2.31 0.24
CA ASP A 8 21.75 2.86 0.20
C ASP A 8 20.67 1.81 -0.16
N VAL A 9 21.07 0.68 -0.76
CA VAL A 9 20.14 -0.41 -1.11
C VAL A 9 19.84 -1.32 0.08
N ALA A 10 20.76 -1.41 1.05
CA ALA A 10 20.61 -2.28 2.21
C ALA A 10 19.66 -1.70 3.27
N GLU A 11 19.66 -0.38 3.47
CA GLU A 11 18.78 0.28 4.44
C GLU A 11 17.32 0.26 3.99
N GLY A 12 17.05 0.52 2.71
CA GLY A 12 15.68 0.45 2.17
C GLY A 12 15.10 -0.97 2.17
N GLY A 13 15.93 -1.99 1.95
CA GLY A 13 15.47 -3.39 2.01
C GLY A 13 15.10 -3.86 3.42
N ALA A 14 15.80 -3.37 4.45
CA ALA A 14 15.52 -3.71 5.84
C ALA A 14 14.22 -3.06 6.33
N ASP A 15 13.96 -1.80 5.97
CA ASP A 15 12.73 -1.08 6.29
C ASP A 15 11.49 -1.73 5.66
N LEU A 16 11.58 -2.15 4.39
CA LEU A 16 10.49 -2.84 3.71
C LEU A 16 10.21 -4.24 4.29
N ALA A 17 11.24 -4.94 4.77
CA ALA A 17 11.09 -6.23 5.42
C ALA A 17 10.41 -6.10 6.80
N GLU A 18 10.77 -5.08 7.58
CA GLU A 18 10.10 -4.78 8.86
C GLU A 18 8.62 -4.43 8.63
N LEU A 19 8.34 -3.55 7.68
CA LEU A 19 6.96 -3.19 7.31
C LEU A 19 6.14 -4.40 6.83
N ALA A 20 6.73 -5.31 6.07
CA ALA A 20 6.07 -6.54 5.65
C ALA A 20 5.69 -7.43 6.85
N VAL A 21 6.55 -7.54 7.86
CA VAL A 21 6.26 -8.26 9.10
C VAL A 21 5.09 -7.63 9.86
N GLU A 22 5.03 -6.29 9.92
CA GLU A 22 3.91 -5.59 10.53
C GLU A 22 2.58 -5.89 9.81
N TYR A 23 2.59 -5.88 8.47
CA TYR A 23 1.41 -6.21 7.67
C TYR A 23 0.95 -7.65 7.87
N ARG A 24 1.87 -8.63 7.89
CA ARG A 24 1.53 -10.03 8.21
C ARG A 24 0.93 -10.14 9.61
N THR A 25 1.52 -9.46 10.59
CA THR A 25 1.03 -9.44 11.98
C THR A 25 -0.38 -8.83 12.06
N LEU A 26 -0.63 -7.72 11.37
CA LEU A 26 -1.93 -7.07 11.34
C LEU A 26 -2.96 -7.93 10.60
N ALA A 27 -2.58 -8.58 9.49
CA ALA A 27 -3.44 -9.49 8.75
C ALA A 27 -3.98 -10.60 9.66
N PHE A 28 -3.09 -11.24 10.44
CA PHE A 28 -3.48 -12.26 11.40
C PHE A 28 -4.51 -11.75 12.42
N LYS A 29 -4.31 -10.53 12.96
CA LYS A 29 -5.22 -9.91 13.94
C LYS A 29 -6.61 -9.61 13.38
N ILE A 30 -6.73 -9.33 12.08
CA ILE A 30 -8.00 -8.90 11.48
C ILE A 30 -8.69 -9.97 10.65
N MET A 31 -8.03 -11.11 10.39
CA MET A 31 -8.55 -12.17 9.53
C MET A 31 -9.94 -12.62 9.96
N GLU A 32 -10.15 -12.86 11.26
CA GLU A 32 -11.44 -13.27 11.82
C GLU A 32 -12.57 -12.23 11.59
N ARG A 33 -12.22 -10.96 11.42
CA ARG A 33 -13.18 -9.86 11.20
C ARG A 33 -13.38 -9.54 9.73
N SER A 34 -12.34 -9.68 8.92
CA SER A 34 -12.40 -9.44 7.48
C SER A 34 -11.26 -10.16 6.77
N ASN A 35 -11.59 -11.31 6.19
CA ASN A 35 -10.67 -12.06 5.32
C ASN A 35 -10.19 -11.23 4.13
N VAL A 36 -11.03 -10.33 3.61
CA VAL A 36 -10.66 -9.46 2.48
C VAL A 36 -9.57 -8.47 2.90
N ALA A 37 -9.75 -7.78 4.04
CA ALA A 37 -8.75 -6.83 4.50
C ALA A 37 -7.42 -7.52 4.87
N ALA A 38 -7.49 -8.69 5.51
CA ALA A 38 -6.31 -9.50 5.80
C ALA A 38 -5.57 -9.89 4.51
N ALA A 39 -6.28 -10.33 3.47
CA ALA A 39 -5.67 -10.69 2.20
C ALA A 39 -4.92 -9.52 1.53
N HIS A 40 -5.44 -8.30 1.61
CA HIS A 40 -4.74 -7.11 1.08
C HIS A 40 -3.42 -6.85 1.82
N LEU A 41 -3.40 -7.04 3.15
CA LEU A 41 -2.19 -6.87 3.95
C LEU A 41 -1.14 -7.95 3.66
N VAL A 42 -1.57 -9.22 3.51
CA VAL A 42 -0.67 -10.31 3.12
C VAL A 42 -0.10 -10.07 1.73
N LEU A 43 -0.93 -9.66 0.77
CA LEU A 43 -0.47 -9.32 -0.57
C LEU A 43 0.50 -8.14 -0.56
N ALA A 44 0.22 -7.10 0.24
CA ALA A 44 1.14 -5.99 0.43
C ALA A 44 2.50 -6.47 1.00
N ALA A 45 2.50 -7.34 2.01
CA ALA A 45 3.72 -7.91 2.57
C ALA A 45 4.50 -8.73 1.53
N ALA A 46 3.82 -9.56 0.73
CA ALA A 46 4.41 -10.35 -0.33
C ALA A 46 5.03 -9.49 -1.45
N THR A 47 4.41 -8.35 -1.79
CA THR A 47 4.97 -7.39 -2.75
C THR A 47 6.24 -6.70 -2.23
N LEU A 48 6.33 -6.45 -0.92
CA LEU A 48 7.46 -5.72 -0.31
C LEU A 48 8.65 -6.65 0.00
N ALA A 49 8.38 -7.80 0.60
CA ALA A 49 9.39 -8.75 1.04
C ALA A 49 8.83 -10.18 1.03
N PRO A 50 8.75 -10.84 -0.14
CA PRO A 50 8.24 -12.20 -0.24
C PRO A 50 9.17 -13.19 0.49
N GLU A 51 8.61 -14.07 1.31
CA GLU A 51 9.36 -15.07 2.09
C GLU A 51 9.61 -16.36 1.30
N CYS A 52 8.81 -16.61 0.25
CA CYS A 52 8.98 -17.74 -0.66
C CYS A 52 8.64 -17.38 -2.11
N GLU A 53 8.95 -18.29 -3.03
CA GLU A 53 8.68 -18.12 -4.47
C GLU A 53 7.17 -18.00 -4.74
N GLN A 54 6.33 -18.76 -4.05
CA GLN A 54 4.88 -18.73 -4.23
C GLN A 54 4.28 -17.37 -3.82
N GLU A 55 4.80 -16.73 -2.77
CA GLU A 55 4.38 -15.37 -2.40
C GLU A 55 4.71 -14.37 -3.52
N ARG A 56 5.88 -14.52 -4.15
CA ARG A 56 6.31 -13.67 -5.26
C ARG A 56 5.42 -13.85 -6.49
N GLU A 57 5.14 -15.10 -6.87
CA GLU A 57 4.24 -15.41 -8.00
C GLU A 57 2.85 -14.80 -7.79
N VAL A 58 2.31 -14.90 -6.57
CA VAL A 58 1.02 -14.30 -6.22
C VAL A 58 1.09 -12.77 -6.29
N ALA A 59 2.14 -12.16 -5.75
CA ALA A 59 2.34 -10.71 -5.82
C ALA A 59 2.43 -10.22 -7.27
N ASP A 60 3.17 -10.92 -8.12
CA ASP A 60 3.32 -10.60 -9.54
C ASP A 60 1.98 -10.75 -10.29
N TYR A 61 1.24 -11.83 -10.02
CA TYR A 61 -0.05 -12.10 -10.66
C TYR A 61 -1.09 -11.02 -10.34
N PHE A 62 -1.15 -10.54 -9.09
CA PHE A 62 -2.15 -9.55 -8.66
C PHE A 62 -1.67 -8.10 -8.75
N GLY A 63 -0.38 -7.85 -8.96
CA GLY A 63 0.23 -6.52 -8.88
C GLY A 63 -0.46 -5.49 -9.77
N GLU A 64 -0.68 -5.81 -11.05
CA GLU A 64 -1.33 -4.89 -11.99
C GLU A 64 -2.78 -4.59 -11.62
N LEU A 65 -3.53 -5.61 -11.19
CA LEU A 65 -4.94 -5.47 -10.80
C LEU A 65 -5.08 -4.55 -9.57
N VAL A 66 -4.23 -4.76 -8.56
CA VAL A 66 -4.24 -3.97 -7.33
C VAL A 66 -3.77 -2.54 -7.61
N ALA A 67 -2.77 -2.35 -8.47
CA ALA A 67 -2.34 -1.02 -8.89
C ALA A 67 -3.46 -0.24 -9.60
N ALA A 68 -4.19 -0.89 -10.50
CA ALA A 68 -5.34 -0.29 -11.18
C ALA A 68 -6.46 0.07 -10.20
N PHE A 69 -6.78 -0.82 -9.26
CA PHE A 69 -7.76 -0.56 -8.19
C PHE A 69 -7.36 0.64 -7.32
N ALA A 70 -6.10 0.70 -6.88
CA ALA A 70 -5.57 1.80 -6.09
C ALA A 70 -5.66 3.14 -6.84
N ALA A 71 -5.34 3.15 -8.14
CA ALA A 71 -5.46 4.34 -8.98
C ALA A 71 -6.90 4.86 -9.06
N GLN A 72 -7.88 3.96 -9.22
CA GLN A 72 -9.30 4.32 -9.24
C GLN A 72 -9.77 4.90 -7.89
N LEU A 73 -9.38 4.27 -6.77
CA LEU A 73 -9.70 4.78 -5.43
C LEU A 73 -9.08 6.16 -5.18
N ALA A 74 -7.82 6.35 -5.56
CA ALA A 74 -7.15 7.64 -5.43
C ALA A 74 -7.89 8.75 -6.21
N ALA A 75 -8.35 8.45 -7.44
CA ALA A 75 -9.14 9.38 -8.23
C ALA A 75 -10.47 9.74 -7.56
N ILE A 76 -11.17 8.75 -6.97
CA ILE A 76 -12.42 8.97 -6.23
C ILE A 76 -12.18 9.86 -5.01
N HIS A 77 -11.17 9.55 -4.19
CA HIS A 77 -10.85 10.32 -2.99
C HIS A 77 -10.44 11.76 -3.31
N ARG A 78 -9.65 11.95 -4.38
CA ARG A 78 -9.29 13.30 -4.85
C ARG A 78 -10.52 14.11 -5.24
N ARG A 79 -11.45 13.52 -6.01
CA ARG A 79 -12.71 14.19 -6.37
C ARG A 79 -13.52 14.58 -5.14
N ARG A 80 -13.63 13.68 -4.16
CA ARG A 80 -14.37 13.94 -2.92
C ARG A 80 -13.74 15.08 -2.11
N ARG A 81 -12.41 15.12 -1.99
CA ARG A 81 -11.71 16.22 -1.31
C ARG A 81 -11.98 17.57 -2.00
N LEU A 82 -11.95 17.62 -3.33
CA LEU A 82 -12.27 18.83 -4.09
C LEU A 82 -13.74 19.27 -3.99
N GLN A 83 -14.67 18.33 -3.74
CA GLN A 83 -16.06 18.67 -3.47
C GLN A 83 -16.21 19.30 -2.08
N HIS A 84 -15.54 18.73 -1.07
CA HIS A 84 -15.55 19.28 0.29
C HIS A 84 -14.98 20.70 0.34
N LEU A 85 -13.83 20.95 -0.28
CA LEU A 85 -13.22 22.29 -0.31
C LEU A 85 -14.14 23.33 -0.95
N ARG A 86 -14.80 22.98 -2.06
CA ARG A 86 -15.78 23.87 -2.72
C ARG A 86 -17.01 24.14 -1.85
N GLN A 87 -17.45 23.17 -1.05
CA GLN A 87 -18.55 23.36 -0.11
C GLN A 87 -18.14 24.31 1.03
N GLU A 88 -16.92 24.17 1.55
CA GLU A 88 -16.37 25.05 2.58
C GLU A 88 -16.24 26.50 2.07
N GLU A 89 -15.68 26.70 0.87
CA GLU A 89 -15.58 28.02 0.22
C GLU A 89 -16.95 28.67 -0.01
N GLN A 90 -17.97 27.88 -0.37
CA GLN A 90 -19.34 28.37 -0.54
C GLN A 90 -20.00 28.78 0.79
N LEU A 91 -19.69 28.08 1.88
CA LEU A 91 -20.20 28.39 3.21
C LEU A 91 -19.52 29.62 3.81
N ASP A 92 -18.22 29.81 3.57
CA ASP A 92 -17.47 30.98 4.04
C ASP A 92 -17.80 32.23 3.22
N GLY A 93 -18.03 32.11 1.91
CA GLY A 93 -18.47 33.24 1.07
C GLY A 93 -19.93 33.67 1.28
N ALA A 94 -20.72 32.92 2.05
CA ALA A 94 -22.11 33.22 2.38
C ALA A 94 -22.29 33.87 3.77
N ARG A 95 -21.18 34.12 4.50
CA ARG A 95 -21.14 34.84 5.78
C ARG A 95 -20.61 36.25 5.60
#